data_AF-A0A355DK42-F1
#
_entry.id   AF-A0A355DK42-F1
#
_cell.length_a   1.000
_cell.length_b   1.000
_cell.length_c   1.000
_cell.angle_alpha   90.00
_cell.angle_beta   90.00
_cell.angle_gamma   90.00
#
_symmetry.space_group_name_H-M   'P 1'
#
loop_
_entity.id
_entity.type
_entity.pdbx_description
1 polymer ?
#
loop_
_entity_poly.entity_id
_entity_poly.type
_entity_poly.pdbx_seq_one_letter_code
_entity_poly.pdbx_strand_id
1 'polypeptide(L)'
;GDGASDIPCFSLMNEENGVAIGVYKGSTVQDWNREVQLSTSQRVANLAEADYREDSELMRSLTLAVESMCKQIALSQLSVGE
;
A
#
# COMPACT_ATOMS: atom_id res chain seq x y z
N GLY A 1 -5.41 3.15 -3.84
CA GLY A 1 -6.62 3.99 -3.75
C GLY A 1 -6.22 5.43 -3.56
N ASP A 2 -7.08 6.36 -3.89
CA ASP A 2 -6.78 7.80 -3.90
C ASP A 2 -7.67 8.64 -2.98
N GLY A 3 -8.66 8.03 -2.32
CA GLY A 3 -9.56 8.77 -1.43
C GLY A 3 -10.26 7.92 -0.38
N ALA A 4 -11.13 8.59 0.38
CA ALA A 4 -11.87 8.00 1.49
C ALA A 4 -12.79 6.83 1.07
N SER A 5 -13.23 6.80 -0.19
CA SER A 5 -14.02 5.68 -0.73
C SER A 5 -13.27 4.35 -0.72
N ASP A 6 -11.93 4.38 -0.74
CA ASP A 6 -11.09 3.18 -0.77
C ASP A 6 -10.68 2.69 0.64
N ILE A 7 -11.09 3.40 1.70
CA ILE A 7 -10.78 3.02 3.10
C ILE A 7 -11.20 1.56 3.40
N PRO A 8 -12.40 1.09 3.03
CA PRO A 8 -12.78 -0.32 3.27
C PRO A 8 -11.84 -1.31 2.57
N CYS A 9 -11.38 -0.98 1.36
CA CYS A 9 -10.43 -1.82 0.62
C CYS A 9 -9.05 -1.83 1.29
N PHE A 10 -8.59 -0.70 1.82
CA PHE A 10 -7.33 -0.63 2.56
C PHE A 10 -7.36 -1.45 3.86
N SER A 11 -8.46 -1.40 4.61
CA SER A 11 -8.64 -2.22 5.81
C SER A 11 -8.58 -3.71 5.47
N LEU A 12 -9.32 -4.15 4.45
CA LEU A 12 -9.29 -5.55 4.01
C LEU A 12 -7.89 -6.00 3.58
N MET A 13 -7.17 -5.18 2.81
CA MET A 13 -5.81 -5.51 2.40
C MET A 13 -4.87 -5.70 3.61
N ASN A 14 -5.01 -4.88 4.66
CA ASN A 14 -4.20 -5.04 5.86
C ASN A 14 -4.56 -6.30 6.66
N GLU A 15 -5.84 -6.67 6.72
CA GLU A 15 -6.30 -7.88 7.41
C GLU A 15 -5.77 -9.15 6.74
N GLU A 16 -5.70 -9.15 5.41
CA GLU A 16 -5.25 -10.29 4.60
C GLU A 16 -3.73 -10.30 4.33
N ASN A 17 -2.94 -9.53 5.09
CA ASN A 17 -1.48 -9.36 4.89
C ASN A 17 -1.08 -8.88 3.47
N GLY A 18 -1.99 -8.23 2.77
CA GLY A 18 -1.74 -7.55 1.52
C GLY A 18 -1.04 -6.20 1.71
N VAL A 19 -0.70 -5.56 0.60
CA VAL A 19 -0.07 -4.24 0.60
C VAL A 19 -1.05 -3.20 0.06
N ALA A 20 -1.45 -2.26 0.91
CA ALA A 20 -2.27 -1.12 0.53
C ALA A 20 -1.39 0.10 0.22
N ILE A 21 -1.56 0.69 -0.97
CA ILE A 21 -0.90 1.94 -1.38
C ILE A 21 -1.95 3.02 -1.61
N GLY A 22 -1.83 4.10 -0.84
CA GLY A 22 -2.54 5.36 -1.07
C GLY A 22 -1.79 6.21 -2.08
N VAL A 23 -2.50 6.81 -3.04
CA VAL A 23 -1.92 7.76 -3.98
C VAL A 23 -2.59 9.13 -3.86
N TYR A 24 -1.80 10.20 -3.95
CA TYR A 24 -2.30 11.57 -3.93
C TYR A 24 -1.72 12.37 -5.09
N LYS A 25 -2.36 13.50 -5.42
CA LYS A 25 -1.86 14.43 -6.43
C LYS A 25 -1.56 15.80 -5.81
N GLY A 26 -0.31 16.26 -5.88
CA GLY A 26 0.07 17.61 -5.45
C GLY A 26 -0.15 17.91 -3.96
N SER A 27 -0.65 19.11 -3.64
CA SER A 27 -0.79 19.64 -2.27
C SER A 27 -1.85 18.95 -1.39
N THR A 28 -2.52 17.91 -1.89
CA THR A 28 -3.61 17.20 -1.21
C THR A 28 -3.13 16.25 -0.11
N VAL A 29 -1.81 16.15 0.13
CA VAL A 29 -1.24 15.29 1.19
C VAL A 29 -1.81 15.61 2.56
N GLN A 30 -2.04 16.88 2.87
CA GLN A 30 -2.47 17.33 4.20
C GLN A 30 -3.94 16.99 4.47
N ASP A 31 -4.80 17.17 3.46
CA ASP A 31 -6.22 16.81 3.54
C ASP A 31 -6.38 15.28 3.59
N TRP A 32 -5.58 14.56 2.78
CA TRP A 32 -5.57 13.10 2.76
C TRP A 32 -5.07 12.51 4.08
N ASN A 33 -3.95 13.00 4.60
CA ASN A 33 -3.43 12.56 5.90
C ASN A 33 -4.44 12.78 7.01
N ARG A 34 -5.20 13.89 6.98
CA ARG A 34 -6.18 14.19 8.03
C ARG A 34 -7.39 13.26 7.96
N GLU A 35 -7.93 13.01 6.77
CA GLU A 35 -9.05 12.07 6.59
C GLU A 35 -8.65 10.63 6.90
N VAL A 36 -7.47 10.21 6.47
CA VAL A 36 -6.98 8.83 6.63
C VAL A 36 -6.47 8.56 8.05
N GLN A 37 -5.83 9.51 8.72
CA GLN A 37 -5.43 9.35 10.13
C GLN A 37 -6.64 9.27 11.06
N LEU A 38 -7.75 9.95 10.73
CA LEU A 38 -8.99 9.88 11.51
C LEU A 38 -9.73 8.55 11.30
N SER A 39 -9.68 7.95 10.11
CA SER A 39 -10.38 6.69 9.81
C SER A 39 -9.58 5.44 10.17
N THR A 40 -8.26 5.53 10.25
CA THR A 40 -7.38 4.36 10.23
C THR A 40 -6.29 4.49 11.29
N SER A 41 -6.64 4.21 12.55
CA SER A 41 -5.67 4.03 13.64
C SER A 41 -4.67 2.89 13.41
N GLN A 42 -4.62 2.26 12.23
CA GLN A 42 -3.54 1.38 11.83
C GLN A 42 -3.45 1.27 10.30
N ARG A 43 -2.28 1.69 9.77
CA ARG A 43 -1.63 1.13 8.57
C ARG A 43 -2.19 1.48 7.18
N VAL A 44 -2.26 2.75 6.79
CA VAL A 44 -1.88 3.01 5.37
C VAL A 44 -0.36 2.96 5.35
N ALA A 45 0.20 1.80 5.01
CA ALA A 45 1.63 1.54 5.11
C ALA A 45 2.46 2.29 4.05
N ASN A 46 1.85 2.74 2.96
CA ASN A 46 2.54 3.46 1.88
C ASN A 46 1.64 4.53 1.26
N LEU A 47 2.01 5.79 1.41
CA LEU A 47 1.40 6.93 0.72
C LEU A 47 2.41 7.50 -0.27
N ALA A 48 2.07 7.53 -1.55
CA ALA A 48 2.96 8.02 -2.61
C ALA A 48 2.25 9.05 -3.50
N GLU A 49 3.02 9.98 -4.08
CA GLU A 49 2.46 10.84 -5.12
C GLU A 49 2.10 9.99 -6.35
N ALA A 50 1.05 10.37 -7.08
CA ALA A 50 0.62 9.77 -8.34
C ALA A 50 1.60 10.06 -9.50
N ASP A 51 2.88 9.81 -9.26
CA ASP A 51 3.97 9.90 -10.23
C ASP A 51 4.32 8.49 -10.70
N TYR A 52 4.10 8.19 -11.98
CA TYR A 52 4.30 6.87 -12.56
C TYR A 52 5.62 6.74 -13.34
N ARG A 53 6.53 7.71 -13.21
CA ARG A 53 7.87 7.63 -13.81
C ARG A 53 8.67 6.51 -13.15
N GLU A 54 9.58 5.89 -13.89
CA GLU A 54 10.34 4.70 -13.48
C GLU A 54 11.04 4.86 -12.12
N ASP A 55 11.61 6.04 -11.85
CA ASP A 55 12.35 6.33 -10.63
C ASP A 55 11.49 6.84 -9.46
N SER A 56 10.16 6.96 -9.64
CA SER A 56 9.27 7.55 -8.64
C SER A 56 9.11 6.68 -7.40
N GLU A 57 8.74 7.31 -6.27
CA GLU A 57 8.41 6.60 -5.04
C GLU A 57 7.24 5.62 -5.21
N LEU A 58 6.26 5.96 -6.04
CA LEU A 58 5.14 5.07 -6.33
C LEU A 58 5.60 3.82 -7.09
N MET A 59 6.44 3.97 -8.13
CA MET A 59 6.96 2.83 -8.87
C MET A 59 7.86 1.95 -8.00
N ARG A 60 8.71 2.55 -7.16
CA ARG A 60 9.51 1.83 -6.16
C ARG A 60 8.62 1.04 -5.19
N SER A 61 7.58 1.68 -4.66
CA SER A 61 6.64 1.05 -3.72
C SER A 61 5.90 -0.14 -4.35
N LEU A 62 5.47 0.00 -5.61
CA LEU A 62 4.83 -1.08 -6.37
C LEU A 62 5.78 -2.26 -6.60
N THR A 63 7.02 -1.99 -7.04
CA THR A 63 8.02 -3.04 -7.25
C THR A 63 8.31 -3.79 -5.96
N LEU A 64 8.53 -3.08 -4.85
CA LEU A 64 8.79 -3.71 -3.55
C LEU A 64 7.60 -4.53 -3.04
N ALA A 65 6.36 -4.06 -3.26
CA ALA A 65 5.16 -4.81 -2.90
C ALA A 65 5.09 -6.14 -3.66
N VAL A 66 5.33 -6.12 -4.98
CA VAL A 66 5.36 -7.33 -5.82
C VAL A 66 6.47 -8.27 -5.39
N GLU A 67 7.69 -7.76 -5.20
CA GLU A 67 8.80 -8.57 -4.71
C GLU A 67 8.51 -9.22 -3.35
N SER A 68 7.89 -8.49 -2.43
CA SER A 68 7.49 -9.02 -1.12
C SER A 68 6.52 -10.18 -1.28
N MET A 69 5.50 -10.04 -2.13
CA MET A 69 4.55 -11.13 -2.41
C MET A 69 5.25 -12.35 -3.01
N CYS A 70 6.15 -12.16 -3.98
CA CYS A 70 6.93 -13.25 -4.54
C CYS A 70 7.77 -13.98 -3.48
N LYS A 71 8.43 -13.23 -2.59
CA LYS A 71 9.24 -13.78 -1.49
C LYS A 71 8.37 -14.56 -0.50
N GLN A 72 7.19 -14.03 -0.14
CA GLN A 72 6.24 -14.72 0.74
C GLN A 72 5.77 -16.05 0.13
N ILE A 73 5.38 -16.05 -1.15
CA ILE A 73 4.97 -17.28 -1.85
C ILE A 73 6.10 -18.31 -1.87
N ALA A 74 7.33 -17.88 -2.20
CA ALA A 74 8.50 -18.76 -2.22
C ALA A 74 8.79 -19.38 -0.84
N LEU A 75 8.70 -18.58 0.22
CA LEU A 75 8.85 -19.05 1.60
C LEU A 75 7.75 -20.05 1.99
N SER A 76 6.50 -19.79 1.64
CA SER A 76 5.39 -20.71 1.90
C SER A 76 5.58 -22.06 1.19
N GLN A 77 6.09 -22.06 -0.04
CA GLN A 77 6.38 -23.30 -0.78
C GLN A 77 7.50 -24.12 -0.14
N LEU A 78 8.53 -23.47 0.40
CA LEU A 78 9.63 -24.14 1.11
C LEU A 78 9.15 -24.78 2.42
N SER A 79 8.25 -24.11 3.15
CA SER A 79 7.71 -24.61 4.43
C SER A 79 6.79 -25.83 4.30
N VAL A 80 6.24 -26.12 3.11
CA VAL A 80 5.36 -27.27 2.87
C VAL A 80 6.15 -28.56 2.58
N GLY A 81 7.46 -28.45 2.35
CA GLY A 81 8.36 -29.58 2.08
C GLY A 81 9.06 -30.19 3.31
N GLU A 82 8.81 -29.68 4.52
CA GLU A 82 9.26 -30.23 5.81
C GLU A 82 8.15 -31.03 6.50
#